data_AF-A0A2T4TH90-F1
#
_entry.id   AF-A0A2T4TH90-F1
#
_cell.length_a   1.000
_cell.length_b   1.000
_cell.length_c   1.000
_cell.angle_alpha   90.00
_cell.angle_beta   90.00
_cell.angle_gamma   90.00
#
_symmetry.space_group_name_H-M   'P 1'
#
loop_
_entity.id
_entity.type
_entity.pdbx_description
1 polymer ?
#
loop_
_entity_poly.entity_id
_entity_poly.type
_entity_poly.pdbx_seq_one_letter_code
_entity_poly.pdbx_strand_id
1 'polypeptide(L)'
;MVKKVLKVIRWVLSLTFISTILAVVVYRFIPVYFTPLMISRCFEQIGKGESVKLYHDWIPLEKMPDSMPVAVMASEDQRFLTHHGFDYQAIEKAAEDHLKKGKKLRGGSTISQQTAKNVFLWQGRSWIRKGLEVYFTFLIETLWSKQRIMEVYLNSIEMGDGIYGVEACAEQNFGMEASQLSRRDCALIAATLPNPRRFSSKNPGPYMFKRIGQIEHQMTFIPAFPKEH
;
A
#
# COMPACT_ATOMS: atom_id res chain seq x y z
N MET A 1 16.82 41.48 13.15
CA MET A 1 15.79 40.89 12.25
C MET A 1 16.05 39.40 11.97
N VAL A 2 17.25 39.03 11.50
CA VAL A 2 17.64 37.64 11.16
C VAL A 2 17.42 36.61 12.29
N LYS A 3 17.80 36.91 13.54
CA LYS A 3 17.58 36.00 14.70
C LYS A 3 16.09 35.71 14.97
N LYS A 4 15.19 36.68 14.74
CA LYS A 4 13.74 36.48 14.89
C LYS A 4 13.19 35.60 13.77
N VAL A 5 13.62 35.83 12.53
CA VAL A 5 13.25 35.01 11.36
C VAL A 5 13.72 33.56 11.54
N LEU A 6 14.97 33.33 11.94
CA LEU A 6 15.49 31.99 12.23
C LEU A 6 14.71 31.28 13.35
N LYS A 7 14.31 32.01 14.39
CA LYS A 7 13.48 31.47 15.48
C LYS A 7 12.11 31.03 14.96
N VAL A 8 11.47 31.82 14.11
CA VAL A 8 10.17 31.47 13.49
C VAL A 8 10.32 30.25 12.57
N ILE A 9 11.32 30.22 11.69
CA ILE A 9 11.59 29.07 10.82
C ILE A 9 11.78 27.79 11.64
N ARG A 10 12.59 27.85 12.72
CA ARG A 10 12.80 26.70 13.61
C ARG A 10 11.51 26.21 14.25
N TRP A 11 10.66 27.13 14.70
CA TRP A 11 9.35 26.78 15.28
C TRP A 11 8.43 26.14 14.25
N VAL A 12 8.34 26.71 13.05
CA VAL A 12 7.53 26.15 11.96
C VAL A 12 8.01 24.74 11.61
N LEU A 13 9.31 24.54 11.41
CA LEU A 13 9.88 23.22 11.11
C LEU A 13 9.61 22.22 12.23
N SER A 14 9.77 22.63 13.50
CA SER A 14 9.53 21.76 14.65
C SER A 14 8.05 21.38 14.74
N LEU A 15 7.14 22.33 14.55
CA LEU A 15 5.70 22.08 14.56
C LEU A 15 5.27 21.15 13.42
N THR A 16 5.80 21.33 12.22
CA THR A 16 5.56 20.41 11.09
C THR A 16 6.07 19.01 11.41
N PHE A 17 7.26 18.88 11.98
CA PHE A 17 7.80 17.57 12.34
C PHE A 17 6.93 16.87 13.40
N ILE A 18 6.59 17.59 14.47
CA ILE A 18 5.71 17.11 15.55
C ILE A 18 4.34 16.71 14.99
N SER A 19 3.75 17.51 14.10
CA SER A 19 2.44 17.19 13.52
C SER A 19 2.49 15.93 12.65
N THR A 20 3.56 15.70 11.89
CA THR A 20 3.71 14.46 11.12
C THR A 20 3.86 13.23 12.00
N ILE A 21 4.65 13.30 13.09
CA ILE A 21 4.77 12.20 14.05
C ILE A 21 3.43 11.95 14.74
N LEU A 22 2.75 13.01 15.17
CA LEU A 22 1.44 12.91 15.80
C LEU A 22 0.43 12.24 14.86
N ALA A 23 0.43 12.60 13.58
CA ALA A 23 -0.44 11.95 12.58
C ALA A 23 -0.14 10.44 12.47
N VAL A 24 1.13 10.03 12.45
CA VAL A 24 1.51 8.61 12.46
C VAL A 24 1.03 7.91 13.74
N VAL A 25 1.22 8.54 14.90
CA VAL A 25 0.77 7.98 16.18
C VAL A 25 -0.75 7.84 16.23
N VAL A 26 -1.49 8.83 15.75
CA VAL A 26 -2.96 8.79 15.69
C VAL A 26 -3.43 7.64 14.78
N TYR A 27 -2.90 7.55 13.56
CA TYR A 27 -3.21 6.48 12.61
C TYR A 27 -2.70 5.10 13.01
N ARG A 28 -1.95 4.97 14.12
CA ARG A 28 -1.69 3.68 14.76
C ARG A 28 -2.99 3.09 15.34
N PHE A 29 -3.90 3.92 15.82
CA PHE A 29 -5.04 3.50 16.65
C PHE A 29 -6.41 3.73 15.99
N ILE A 30 -6.50 4.60 14.99
CA ILE A 30 -7.79 4.93 14.34
C ILE A 30 -7.83 4.53 12.87
N PRO A 31 -8.96 4.09 12.33
CA PRO A 31 -9.15 3.87 10.89
C PRO A 31 -8.71 5.07 10.04
N VAL A 32 -8.13 4.78 8.87
CA VAL A 32 -7.76 5.80 7.88
C VAL A 32 -8.84 5.88 6.81
N TYR A 33 -9.84 6.73 7.02
CA TYR A 33 -10.98 6.87 6.12
C TYR A 33 -10.66 7.61 4.82
N PHE A 34 -9.68 8.52 4.85
CA PHE A 34 -9.29 9.28 3.67
C PHE A 34 -7.79 9.36 3.55
N THR A 35 -7.30 9.18 2.33
CA THR A 35 -5.88 9.27 2.02
C THR A 35 -5.62 10.34 0.97
N PRO A 36 -4.42 10.95 0.93
CA PRO A 36 -4.03 11.84 -0.14
C PRO A 36 -4.14 11.19 -1.54
N LEU A 37 -3.95 9.87 -1.65
CA LEU A 37 -4.20 9.11 -2.87
C LEU A 37 -5.66 9.26 -3.34
N MET A 38 -6.63 8.94 -2.47
CA MET A 38 -8.07 9.03 -2.78
C MET A 38 -8.45 10.46 -3.20
N ILE A 39 -7.98 11.46 -2.45
CA ILE A 39 -8.26 12.87 -2.73
C ILE A 39 -7.69 13.27 -4.09
N SER A 40 -6.42 12.94 -4.34
CA SER A 40 -5.77 13.23 -5.62
C SER A 40 -6.50 12.60 -6.80
N ARG A 41 -7.09 11.41 -6.62
CA ARG A 41 -7.85 10.71 -7.64
C ARG A 41 -9.21 11.33 -7.89
N CYS A 42 -9.87 11.84 -6.86
CA CYS A 42 -11.10 12.62 -7.03
C CYS A 42 -10.83 13.87 -7.87
N PHE A 43 -9.75 14.61 -7.59
CA PHE A 43 -9.36 15.77 -8.40
C PHE A 43 -8.98 15.41 -9.84
N GLU A 44 -8.31 14.27 -10.05
CA GLU A 44 -7.99 13.77 -11.40
C GLU A 44 -9.26 13.49 -12.21
N GLN A 45 -10.28 12.86 -11.60
CA GLN A 45 -11.56 12.57 -12.23
C GLN A 45 -12.33 13.86 -12.58
N ILE A 46 -12.42 14.81 -11.65
CA ILE A 46 -13.06 16.11 -11.87
C ILE A 46 -12.36 16.86 -13.01
N GLY A 47 -11.02 16.89 -13.02
CA GLY A 47 -10.24 17.55 -14.08
C GLY A 47 -10.42 16.93 -15.46
N LYS A 48 -10.84 15.67 -15.54
CA LYS A 48 -11.18 14.97 -16.80
C LYS A 48 -12.65 15.11 -17.21
N GLY A 49 -13.49 15.72 -16.37
CA GLY A 49 -14.94 15.79 -16.58
C GLY A 49 -15.66 14.45 -16.34
N GLU A 50 -15.03 13.52 -15.62
CA GLU A 50 -15.61 12.23 -15.26
C GLU A 50 -16.47 12.36 -13.98
N SER A 51 -17.42 11.45 -13.79
CA SER A 51 -18.13 11.35 -12.51
C SER A 51 -17.19 10.86 -11.42
N VAL A 52 -17.28 11.47 -10.22
CA VAL A 52 -16.42 11.10 -9.09
C VAL A 52 -16.82 9.71 -8.57
N LYS A 53 -15.89 8.77 -8.67
CA LYS A 53 -15.94 7.44 -8.06
C LYS A 53 -15.00 7.39 -6.87
N LEU A 54 -15.55 7.06 -5.71
CA LEU A 54 -14.82 6.82 -4.48
C LEU A 54 -15.57 5.75 -3.67
N TYR A 55 -15.22 4.49 -3.91
CA TYR A 55 -15.68 3.36 -3.12
C TYR A 55 -14.59 3.02 -2.10
N HIS A 56 -14.92 3.14 -0.83
CA HIS A 56 -14.04 2.82 0.27
C HIS A 56 -14.89 2.45 1.48
N ASP A 57 -14.59 1.30 2.07
CA ASP A 57 -15.08 0.92 3.38
C ASP A 57 -13.94 0.31 4.19
N TRP A 58 -13.85 0.68 5.46
CA TRP A 58 -12.80 0.23 6.36
C TRP A 58 -13.30 -0.95 7.17
N ILE A 59 -12.58 -2.07 7.07
CA ILE A 59 -12.77 -3.23 7.95
C ILE A 59 -11.48 -3.54 8.72
N PRO A 60 -11.58 -3.98 9.99
CA PRO A 60 -10.44 -4.52 10.72
C PRO A 60 -9.84 -5.74 10.01
N LEU A 61 -8.54 -5.95 10.19
CA LEU A 61 -7.79 -7.05 9.57
C LEU A 61 -8.38 -8.41 9.91
N GLU A 62 -8.95 -8.57 11.12
CA GLU A 62 -9.54 -9.81 11.61
C GLU A 62 -10.85 -10.17 10.88
N LYS A 63 -11.48 -9.19 10.22
CA LYS A 63 -12.65 -9.41 9.37
C LYS A 63 -12.27 -9.73 7.92
N MET A 64 -11.00 -9.52 7.55
CA MET A 64 -10.49 -9.91 6.25
C MET A 64 -10.20 -11.41 6.24
N PRO A 65 -10.24 -12.07 5.07
CA PRO A 65 -9.87 -13.47 4.98
C PRO A 65 -8.38 -13.64 5.27
N ASP A 66 -8.02 -14.68 6.03
CA ASP A 66 -6.63 -15.00 6.39
C ASP A 66 -5.70 -15.12 5.16
N SER A 67 -6.26 -15.43 3.99
CA SER A 67 -5.53 -15.52 2.71
C SER A 67 -5.16 -14.17 2.10
N MET A 68 -5.84 -13.07 2.45
CA MET A 68 -5.63 -11.77 1.81
C MET A 68 -4.26 -11.16 2.14
N PRO A 69 -3.82 -11.08 3.41
CA PRO A 69 -2.46 -10.64 3.73
C PRO A 69 -1.39 -11.52 3.07
N VAL A 70 -1.61 -12.83 3.06
CA VAL A 70 -0.69 -13.83 2.48
C VAL A 70 -0.56 -13.65 0.96
N ALA A 71 -1.67 -13.40 0.26
CA ALA A 71 -1.68 -13.15 -1.19
C ALA A 71 -0.93 -11.87 -1.55
N VAL A 72 -1.13 -10.80 -0.77
CA VAL A 72 -0.41 -9.53 -0.97
C VAL A 72 1.07 -9.70 -0.71
N MET A 73 1.47 -10.33 0.40
CA MET A 73 2.89 -10.62 0.67
C MET A 73 3.51 -11.43 -0.47
N ALA A 74 2.82 -12.48 -0.94
CA ALA A 74 3.30 -13.31 -2.03
C ALA A 74 3.53 -12.53 -3.35
N SER A 75 2.69 -11.53 -3.64
CA SER A 75 2.72 -10.74 -4.89
C SER A 75 3.64 -9.51 -4.82
N GLU A 76 3.60 -8.78 -3.70
CA GLU A 76 4.21 -7.46 -3.54
C GLU A 76 5.48 -7.49 -2.69
N ASP A 77 5.50 -8.30 -1.62
CA ASP A 77 6.55 -8.22 -0.59
C ASP A 77 6.66 -9.52 0.25
N GLN A 78 7.41 -10.49 -0.26
CA GLN A 78 7.48 -11.84 0.33
C GLN A 78 8.18 -11.87 1.69
N ARG A 79 9.00 -10.85 1.98
CA ARG A 79 9.79 -10.73 3.21
C ARG A 79 9.25 -9.68 4.17
N PHE A 80 8.02 -9.20 3.93
CA PHE A 80 7.36 -8.16 4.72
C PHE A 80 7.50 -8.34 6.24
N LEU A 81 7.35 -9.56 6.74
CA LEU A 81 7.43 -9.88 8.18
C LEU A 81 8.85 -9.84 8.74
N THR A 82 9.87 -9.91 7.89
CA THR A 82 11.27 -10.08 8.30
C THR A 82 12.10 -8.81 8.21
N HIS A 83 11.69 -7.82 7.42
CA HIS A 83 12.41 -6.57 7.26
C HIS A 83 11.72 -5.40 7.98
N HIS A 84 12.41 -4.28 8.15
CA HIS A 84 11.90 -3.05 8.77
C HIS A 84 11.64 -1.96 7.73
N GLY A 85 10.68 -2.21 6.82
CA GLY A 85 10.27 -1.29 5.76
C GLY A 85 11.12 -1.28 4.49
N PHE A 86 12.34 -1.80 4.51
CA PHE A 86 13.21 -1.86 3.34
C PHE A 86 13.74 -3.27 3.15
N ASP A 87 13.46 -3.85 1.99
CA ASP A 87 14.01 -5.15 1.62
C ASP A 87 15.37 -4.98 0.91
N TYR A 88 16.42 -4.82 1.70
CA TYR A 88 17.80 -4.67 1.20
C TYR A 88 18.23 -5.84 0.34
N GLN A 89 17.84 -7.07 0.69
CA GLN A 89 18.19 -8.26 -0.08
C GLN A 89 17.48 -8.27 -1.43
N ALA A 90 16.24 -7.76 -1.53
CA ALA A 90 15.54 -7.62 -2.81
C ALA A 90 16.19 -6.54 -3.67
N ILE A 91 16.61 -5.44 -3.06
CA ILE A 91 17.32 -4.35 -3.73
C ILE A 91 18.65 -4.85 -4.30
N GLU A 92 19.45 -5.55 -3.49
CA GLU A 92 20.74 -6.12 -3.91
C GLU A 92 20.56 -7.12 -5.06
N LYS A 93 19.62 -8.07 -4.91
CA LYS A 93 19.31 -9.04 -5.96
C LYS A 93 18.81 -8.38 -7.25
N ALA A 94 18.00 -7.34 -7.15
CA ALA A 94 17.51 -6.59 -8.31
C ALA A 94 18.64 -5.81 -9.00
N ALA A 95 19.58 -5.24 -8.23
CA ALA A 95 20.76 -4.58 -8.77
C ALA A 95 21.68 -5.59 -9.48
N GLU A 96 21.93 -6.76 -8.88
CA GLU A 96 22.71 -7.82 -9.50
C GLU A 96 22.08 -8.33 -10.80
N ASP A 97 20.77 -8.60 -10.80
CA ASP A 97 20.06 -9.07 -12.01
C ASP A 97 20.06 -8.00 -13.11
N HIS A 98 20.00 -6.71 -12.75
CA HIS A 98 20.13 -5.61 -13.71
C HIS A 98 21.53 -5.58 -14.34
N LEU A 99 22.57 -5.63 -13.51
CA LEU A 99 23.97 -5.60 -13.95
C LEU A 99 24.35 -6.84 -14.77
N LYS A 100 23.90 -8.04 -14.37
CA LYS A 100 24.27 -9.31 -15.00
C LYS A 100 23.44 -9.65 -16.23
N LYS A 101 22.14 -9.32 -16.23
CA LYS A 101 21.18 -9.83 -17.24
C LYS A 101 20.53 -8.73 -18.08
N GLY A 102 20.91 -7.46 -17.87
CA GLY A 102 20.31 -6.31 -18.55
C GLY A 102 18.80 -6.17 -18.29
N LYS A 103 18.27 -6.86 -17.27
CA LYS A 103 16.83 -6.83 -16.96
C LYS A 103 16.47 -5.45 -16.43
N LYS A 104 15.31 -4.93 -16.84
CA LYS A 104 14.77 -3.68 -16.30
C LYS A 104 14.70 -3.78 -14.78
N LEU A 105 15.24 -2.78 -14.06
CA LEU A 105 15.09 -2.67 -12.61
C LEU A 105 13.60 -2.77 -12.27
N ARG A 106 13.21 -3.85 -11.59
CA ARG A 106 11.85 -3.99 -11.06
C ARG A 106 11.74 -3.01 -9.89
N GLY A 107 10.81 -2.07 -9.99
CA GLY A 107 10.52 -1.16 -8.87
C GLY A 107 9.88 -1.95 -7.75
N GLY A 108 10.66 -2.30 -6.72
CA GLY A 108 10.21 -3.10 -5.57
C GLY A 108 10.02 -2.20 -4.36
N SER A 109 8.94 -1.42 -4.34
CA SER A 109 8.56 -0.73 -3.09
C SER A 109 7.88 -1.74 -2.17
N THR A 110 8.36 -1.86 -0.94
CA THR A 110 7.79 -2.74 0.09
C THR A 110 6.36 -2.32 0.42
N ILE A 111 5.61 -3.20 1.08
CA ILE A 111 4.25 -2.88 1.55
C ILE A 111 4.29 -1.60 2.40
N SER A 112 5.26 -1.48 3.31
CA SER A 112 5.42 -0.31 4.18
C SER A 112 5.70 0.98 3.41
N GLN A 113 6.56 0.94 2.39
CA GLN A 113 6.80 2.08 1.52
C GLN A 113 5.56 2.50 0.76
N GLN A 114 4.78 1.53 0.28
CA GLN A 114 3.52 1.78 -0.41
C GLN A 114 2.46 2.37 0.53
N THR A 115 2.35 1.87 1.77
CA THR A 115 1.50 2.45 2.83
C THR A 115 1.90 3.89 3.12
N ALA A 116 3.19 4.14 3.36
CA ALA A 116 3.71 5.48 3.63
C ALA A 116 3.37 6.46 2.48
N LYS A 117 3.61 6.02 1.25
CA LYS A 117 3.30 6.78 0.03
C LYS A 117 1.82 7.10 -0.10
N ASN A 118 0.93 6.14 0.13
CA ASN A 118 -0.49 6.31 -0.14
C ASN A 118 -1.20 7.08 0.97
N VAL A 119 -0.82 6.86 2.24
CA VAL A 119 -1.50 7.42 3.43
C VAL A 119 -1.03 8.82 3.78
N PHE A 120 0.26 9.14 3.60
CA PHE A 120 0.82 10.41 4.06
C PHE A 120 1.27 11.35 2.95
N LEU A 121 1.44 10.87 1.72
CA LEU A 121 2.06 11.64 0.65
C LEU A 121 1.15 11.82 -0.56
N TRP A 122 1.41 12.90 -1.30
CA TRP A 122 0.70 13.20 -2.54
C TRP A 122 1.22 12.35 -3.72
N GLN A 123 0.43 12.25 -4.79
CA GLN A 123 0.84 11.57 -6.01
C GLN A 123 1.87 12.38 -6.82
N GLY A 124 2.79 11.69 -7.48
CA GLY A 124 3.79 12.31 -8.37
C GLY A 124 5.15 11.62 -8.32
N ARG A 125 6.12 12.08 -9.12
CA ARG A 125 7.51 11.59 -9.09
C ARG A 125 8.45 12.74 -8.76
N SER A 126 9.06 12.68 -7.58
CA SER A 126 10.06 13.67 -7.14
C SER A 126 10.99 13.02 -6.11
N TRP A 127 12.28 13.36 -6.16
CA TRP A 127 13.27 12.92 -5.18
C TRP A 127 12.95 13.40 -3.76
N ILE A 128 12.37 14.60 -3.63
CA ILE A 128 11.92 15.13 -2.32
C ILE A 128 10.80 14.23 -1.77
N ARG A 129 9.80 13.90 -2.60
CA ARG A 129 8.72 12.99 -2.19
C ARG A 129 9.28 11.61 -1.83
N LYS A 130 10.25 11.10 -2.58
CA LYS A 130 10.88 9.82 -2.26
C LYS A 130 11.65 9.86 -0.94
N GLY A 131 12.30 10.98 -0.61
CA GLY A 131 12.92 11.19 0.71
C GLY A 131 11.88 11.19 1.85
N LEU A 132 10.74 11.85 1.66
CA LEU A 132 9.63 11.81 2.62
C LEU A 132 9.03 10.40 2.75
N GLU A 133 8.96 9.64 1.65
CA GLU A 133 8.51 8.24 1.67
C GLU A 133 9.41 7.39 2.57
N VAL A 134 10.74 7.59 2.49
CA VAL A 134 11.70 6.93 3.37
C VAL A 134 11.47 7.31 4.83
N TYR A 135 11.29 8.61 5.11
CA TYR A 135 11.01 9.12 6.46
C TYR A 135 9.72 8.52 7.06
N PHE A 136 8.60 8.55 6.33
CA PHE A 136 7.35 7.98 6.82
C PHE A 136 7.41 6.44 6.93
N THR A 137 8.12 5.76 6.02
CA THR A 137 8.35 4.31 6.13
C THR A 137 9.05 3.97 7.43
N PHE A 138 10.10 4.71 7.78
CA PHE A 138 10.79 4.54 9.04
C PHE A 138 9.88 4.79 10.25
N LEU A 139 9.08 5.87 10.22
CA LEU A 139 8.14 6.16 11.30
C LEU A 139 7.10 5.05 11.50
N ILE A 140 6.43 4.59 10.44
CA ILE A 140 5.41 3.55 10.59
C ILE A 140 6.01 2.21 11.01
N GLU A 141 7.22 1.86 10.55
CA GLU A 141 7.88 0.61 10.97
C GLU A 141 8.39 0.66 12.41
N THR A 142 8.68 1.86 12.92
CA THR A 142 9.06 2.05 14.33
C THR A 142 7.83 2.10 15.22
N LEU A 143 6.76 2.73 14.75
CA LEU A 143 5.60 3.08 15.57
C LEU A 143 4.41 2.16 15.36
N TRP A 144 4.32 1.32 14.33
CA TRP A 144 3.17 0.44 14.09
C TRP A 144 3.59 -1.04 14.13
N SER A 145 2.67 -1.93 14.52
CA SER A 145 2.84 -3.37 14.35
C SER A 145 2.78 -3.74 12.86
N LYS A 146 3.32 -4.91 12.48
CA LYS A 146 3.21 -5.42 11.10
C LYS A 146 1.75 -5.64 10.70
N GLN A 147 0.92 -6.05 11.65
CA GLN A 147 -0.51 -6.22 11.50
C GLN A 147 -1.17 -4.89 11.19
N ARG A 148 -0.86 -3.84 11.96
CA ARG A 148 -1.40 -2.50 11.70
C ARG A 148 -0.96 -1.94 10.35
N ILE A 149 0.30 -2.14 9.95
CA ILE A 149 0.78 -1.72 8.62
C ILE A 149 -0.01 -2.44 7.52
N MET A 150 -0.22 -3.76 7.67
CA MET A 150 -0.98 -4.57 6.71
C MET A 150 -2.46 -4.15 6.66
N GLU A 151 -3.09 -3.91 7.81
CA GLU A 151 -4.48 -3.44 7.88
C GLU A 151 -4.68 -2.11 7.17
N VAL A 152 -3.81 -1.13 7.48
CA VAL A 152 -3.85 0.19 6.82
C VAL A 152 -3.58 0.05 5.33
N TYR A 153 -2.60 -0.79 4.94
CA TYR A 153 -2.31 -1.07 3.53
C TYR A 153 -3.55 -1.61 2.81
N LEU A 154 -4.11 -2.71 3.30
CA LEU A 154 -5.23 -3.41 2.69
C LEU A 154 -6.50 -2.57 2.61
N ASN A 155 -6.69 -1.61 3.53
CA ASN A 155 -7.80 -0.66 3.48
C ASN A 155 -7.51 0.59 2.63
N SER A 156 -6.25 0.93 2.32
CA SER A 156 -5.90 2.21 1.68
C SER A 156 -5.46 2.09 0.22
N ILE A 157 -5.06 0.91 -0.24
CA ILE A 157 -4.59 0.73 -1.61
C ILE A 157 -5.73 0.78 -2.63
N GLU A 158 -5.40 1.32 -3.81
CA GLU A 158 -6.27 1.33 -4.99
C GLU A 158 -6.29 -0.08 -5.59
N MET A 159 -7.46 -0.71 -5.66
CA MET A 159 -7.68 -2.05 -6.21
C MET A 159 -8.45 -2.04 -7.53
N GLY A 160 -8.91 -0.86 -7.97
CA GLY A 160 -9.62 -0.61 -9.21
C GLY A 160 -9.85 0.88 -9.42
N ASP A 161 -10.53 1.26 -10.50
CA ASP A 161 -10.86 2.65 -10.81
C ASP A 161 -11.82 3.24 -9.76
N GLY A 162 -11.27 4.05 -8.84
CA GLY A 162 -12.03 4.62 -7.72
C GLY A 162 -12.38 3.63 -6.62
N ILE A 163 -11.78 2.43 -6.60
CA ILE A 163 -12.02 1.39 -5.60
C ILE A 163 -10.80 1.28 -4.69
N TYR A 164 -11.00 1.53 -3.39
CA TYR A 164 -9.95 1.50 -2.38
C TYR A 164 -10.35 0.55 -1.26
N GLY A 165 -9.42 -0.30 -0.84
CA GLY A 165 -9.68 -1.25 0.24
C GLY A 165 -10.22 -2.60 -0.22
N VAL A 166 -9.97 -3.64 0.58
CA VAL A 166 -10.43 -5.02 0.30
C VAL A 166 -11.95 -5.10 0.28
N GLU A 167 -12.64 -4.47 1.24
CA GLU A 167 -14.11 -4.54 1.35
C GLU A 167 -14.79 -3.95 0.11
N ALA A 168 -14.47 -2.71 -0.24
CA ALA A 168 -14.99 -2.09 -1.45
C ALA A 168 -14.63 -2.90 -2.71
N CYS A 169 -13.47 -3.56 -2.76
CA CYS A 169 -13.12 -4.43 -3.87
C CYS A 169 -14.00 -5.68 -3.92
N ALA A 170 -14.27 -6.32 -2.78
CA ALA A 170 -15.14 -7.48 -2.66
C ALA A 170 -16.56 -7.14 -3.14
N GLU A 171 -17.13 -6.03 -2.67
CA GLU A 171 -18.46 -5.58 -3.06
C GLU A 171 -18.54 -5.27 -4.56
N GLN A 172 -17.62 -4.44 -5.07
CA GLN A 172 -17.71 -3.92 -6.45
C GLN A 172 -17.36 -4.94 -7.53
N ASN A 173 -16.41 -5.83 -7.23
CA ASN A 173 -15.88 -6.78 -8.21
C ASN A 173 -16.46 -8.19 -8.06
N PHE A 174 -16.91 -8.56 -6.87
CA PHE A 174 -17.39 -9.92 -6.57
C PHE A 174 -18.83 -9.97 -6.03
N GLY A 175 -19.39 -8.85 -5.58
CA GLY A 175 -20.77 -8.79 -5.06
C GLY A 175 -20.94 -9.52 -3.71
N MET A 176 -19.88 -9.55 -2.89
CA MET A 176 -19.85 -10.23 -1.59
C MET A 176 -19.03 -9.43 -0.58
N GLU A 177 -19.16 -9.76 0.70
CA GLU A 177 -18.32 -9.18 1.76
C GLU A 177 -16.87 -9.68 1.65
N ALA A 178 -15.88 -8.91 2.11
CA ALA A 178 -14.48 -9.37 2.05
C ALA A 178 -14.27 -10.69 2.80
N SER A 179 -14.99 -10.91 3.89
CA SER A 179 -14.91 -12.12 4.72
C SER A 179 -15.19 -13.41 3.93
N GLN A 180 -15.87 -13.30 2.79
CA GLN A 180 -16.30 -14.41 1.94
C GLN A 180 -15.31 -14.71 0.80
N LEU A 181 -14.30 -13.87 0.57
CA LEU A 181 -13.35 -14.06 -0.53
C LEU A 181 -12.56 -15.36 -0.34
N SER A 182 -12.52 -16.18 -1.38
CA SER A 182 -11.71 -17.39 -1.39
C SER A 182 -10.22 -17.06 -1.52
N ARG A 183 -9.36 -18.03 -1.22
CA ARG A 183 -7.91 -17.93 -1.45
C ARG A 183 -7.57 -17.51 -2.89
N ARG A 184 -8.34 -17.99 -3.87
CA ARG A 184 -8.16 -17.66 -5.28
C ARG A 184 -8.57 -16.23 -5.58
N ASP A 185 -9.64 -15.74 -4.96
CA ASP A 185 -10.09 -14.34 -5.09
C ASP A 185 -9.05 -13.38 -4.50
N CYS A 186 -8.46 -13.72 -3.34
CA CYS A 186 -7.35 -12.97 -2.76
C CYS A 186 -6.14 -12.92 -3.71
N ALA A 187 -5.77 -14.04 -4.33
CA ALA A 187 -4.68 -14.09 -5.31
C ALA A 187 -5.00 -13.27 -6.57
N LEU A 188 -6.26 -13.25 -6.99
CA LEU A 188 -6.75 -12.44 -8.11
C LEU A 188 -6.69 -10.95 -7.81
N ILE A 189 -7.11 -10.52 -6.62
CA ILE A 189 -6.97 -9.14 -6.15
C ILE A 189 -5.47 -8.76 -6.07
N ALA A 190 -4.63 -9.61 -5.47
CA ALA A 190 -3.20 -9.35 -5.38
C ALA A 190 -2.50 -9.25 -6.75
N ALA A 191 -3.06 -9.87 -7.80
CA ALA A 191 -2.57 -9.76 -9.17
C ALA A 191 -2.88 -8.41 -9.83
N THR A 192 -3.87 -7.64 -9.33
CA THR A 192 -4.25 -6.33 -9.89
C THR A 192 -3.39 -5.18 -9.37
N LEU A 193 -2.93 -5.27 -8.11
CA LEU A 193 -2.21 -4.22 -7.38
C LEU A 193 -1.04 -3.54 -8.12
N PRO A 194 -0.25 -4.22 -8.95
CA PRO A 194 0.84 -3.59 -9.70
C PRO A 194 0.37 -2.51 -10.68
N ASN A 195 -0.86 -2.63 -11.20
CA ASN A 195 -1.48 -1.65 -12.06
C ASN A 195 -3.02 -1.76 -12.01
N PRO A 196 -3.65 -1.25 -10.94
CA PRO A 196 -5.06 -1.51 -10.64
C PRO A 196 -6.03 -0.83 -11.61
N ARG A 197 -5.56 0.14 -12.40
CA ARG A 197 -6.37 0.79 -13.46
C ARG A 197 -6.28 0.07 -14.80
N ARG A 198 -5.31 -0.83 -14.97
CA ARG A 198 -5.14 -1.64 -16.19
C ARG A 198 -5.61 -3.08 -15.99
N PHE A 199 -5.38 -3.63 -14.80
CA PHE A 199 -5.78 -4.98 -14.44
C PHE A 199 -7.07 -4.94 -13.64
N SER A 200 -7.95 -5.92 -13.86
CA SER A 200 -9.26 -5.97 -13.23
C SER A 200 -9.48 -7.35 -12.63
N SER A 201 -9.78 -7.40 -11.34
CA SER A 201 -10.21 -8.63 -10.67
C SER A 201 -11.63 -9.03 -11.08
N LYS A 202 -12.46 -8.06 -11.48
CA LYS A 202 -13.79 -8.32 -12.05
C LYS A 202 -13.72 -8.99 -13.43
N ASN A 203 -12.81 -8.53 -14.29
CA ASN A 203 -12.64 -9.02 -15.65
C ASN A 203 -11.16 -9.36 -15.95
N PRO A 204 -10.65 -10.50 -15.42
CA PRO A 204 -9.24 -10.85 -15.58
C PRO A 204 -8.87 -11.24 -17.01
N GLY A 205 -7.78 -10.66 -17.52
CA GLY A 205 -7.22 -11.03 -18.82
C GLY A 205 -6.27 -12.25 -18.78
N PRO A 206 -5.82 -12.76 -19.93
CA PRO A 206 -4.94 -13.94 -20.01
C PRO A 206 -3.65 -13.85 -19.19
N TYR A 207 -3.03 -12.66 -19.16
CA TYR A 207 -1.85 -12.40 -18.34
C TYR A 207 -2.13 -12.59 -16.84
N MET A 208 -3.30 -12.16 -16.37
CA MET A 208 -3.66 -12.27 -14.96
C MET A 208 -3.85 -13.72 -14.54
N PHE A 209 -4.46 -14.58 -15.36
CA PHE A 209 -4.61 -16.00 -15.03
C PHE A 209 -3.25 -16.68 -14.79
N LYS A 210 -2.25 -16.39 -15.61
CA LYS A 210 -0.88 -16.88 -15.37
C LYS A 210 -0.32 -16.36 -14.05
N ARG A 211 -0.58 -15.09 -13.73
CA ARG A 211 -0.09 -14.47 -12.50
C ARG A 211 -0.79 -14.99 -11.24
N ILE A 212 -2.08 -15.30 -11.30
CA ILE A 212 -2.83 -15.91 -10.20
C ILE A 212 -2.16 -17.24 -9.82
N GLY A 213 -1.91 -18.12 -10.79
CA GLY A 213 -1.24 -19.40 -10.51
C GLY A 213 0.15 -19.23 -9.89
N GLN A 214 0.90 -18.19 -10.30
CA GLN A 214 2.18 -17.86 -9.67
C GLN A 214 2.00 -17.39 -8.22
N ILE A 215 1.05 -16.50 -7.95
CA ILE A 215 0.77 -16.00 -6.60
C ILE A 215 0.27 -17.14 -5.71
N GLU A 216 -0.68 -17.95 -6.17
CA GLU A 216 -1.18 -19.11 -5.44
C GLU A 216 -0.08 -20.10 -5.10
N HIS A 217 0.88 -20.32 -6.01
CA HIS A 217 2.06 -21.14 -5.72
C HIS A 217 2.98 -20.45 -4.70
N GLN A 218 3.25 -19.15 -4.83
CA GLN A 218 4.09 -18.44 -3.85
C GLN A 218 3.46 -18.43 -2.45
N MET A 219 2.14 -18.30 -2.36
CA MET A 219 1.41 -18.34 -1.09
C MET A 219 1.61 -19.65 -0.31
N THR A 220 2.04 -20.76 -0.93
CA THR A 220 2.35 -22.00 -0.19
C THR A 220 3.66 -21.90 0.61
N PHE A 221 4.53 -20.95 0.26
CA PHE A 221 5.81 -20.72 0.94
C PHE A 221 5.76 -19.52 1.89
N ILE A 222 4.67 -18.74 1.86
CA ILE A 222 4.46 -17.63 2.78
C ILE A 222 3.79 -18.16 4.05
N PRO A 223 4.34 -17.89 5.25
CA PRO A 223 3.71 -18.29 6.49
C PRO A 223 2.34 -17.62 6.65
N ALA A 224 1.45 -18.24 7.44
CA ALA A 224 0.20 -17.60 7.83
C ALA A 224 0.50 -16.24 8.48
N PHE A 225 -0.32 -15.24 8.18
CA PHE A 225 -0.14 -13.91 8.73
C PHE A 225 -0.45 -13.93 10.24
N PRO A 226 0.43 -13.37 11.09
CA PRO A 226 0.24 -13.42 12.53
C PRO A 226 -0.99 -12.60 12.94
N LYS A 227 -1.86 -13.18 13.76
CA LYS A 227 -2.98 -12.45 14.37
C LYS A 227 -2.42 -11.54 15.49
N GLU A 228 -3.05 -10.39 15.74
CA GLU A 228 -2.71 -9.62 16.94
C GLU A 228 -3.17 -10.43 18.18
N HIS A 229 -2.28 -10.59 19.15
CA HIS A 229 -2.54 -11.26 20.44
C HIS A 229 -2.78 -10.22 21.52
#